data_AF-B9SPG4-F1
#
_entry.id   AF-B9SPG4-F1
#
_cell.length_a   1.000
_cell.length_b   1.000
_cell.length_c   1.000
_cell.angle_alpha   90.00
_cell.angle_beta   90.00
_cell.angle_gamma   90.00
#
_symmetry.space_group_name_H-M   'P 1'
#
loop_
_entity.id
_entity.type
_entity.pdbx_description
1 polymer ?
#
loop_
_entity_poly.entity_id
_entity_poly.type
_entity_poly.pdbx_seq_one_letter_code
_entity_poly.pdbx_strand_id
1 'polypeptide(L)'
;MEEIFREAKEEQEKYDREFEEEQQKEGVPNSLKLADDDVTKLVTDSKSTRGFQKVSDSPANDSPRKKTSKLPTAGSTVRVVSGTFAEFVGTLKKLNRKTGKATVGFTLFGKETLIELDRREIVAENE
;
A
#
# COMPACT_ATOMS: atom_id res chain seq x y z
N MET A 1 -11.11 -23.59 38.44
CA MET A 1 -11.37 -22.43 37.54
C MET A 1 -10.10 -21.64 37.22
N GLU A 2 -9.09 -21.60 38.10
CA GLU A 2 -7.81 -20.87 37.87
C GLU A 2 -6.80 -21.60 36.96
N GLU A 3 -6.99 -22.88 36.68
CA GLU A 3 -6.08 -23.68 35.84
C GLU A 3 -6.19 -23.35 34.35
N ILE A 4 -7.41 -23.15 33.87
CA ILE A 4 -7.69 -22.80 32.47
C ILE A 4 -7.07 -21.45 32.10
N PHE A 5 -7.05 -20.50 33.05
CA PHE A 5 -6.46 -19.18 32.81
C PHE A 5 -4.92 -19.21 32.80
N ARG A 6 -4.31 -20.11 33.58
CA ARG A 6 -2.87 -20.31 33.58
C ARG A 6 -2.41 -21.01 32.30
N GLU A 7 -3.14 -22.03 31.87
CA GLU A 7 -2.87 -22.75 30.62
C GLU A 7 -2.99 -21.83 29.40
N ALA A 8 -4.07 -21.03 29.32
CA ALA A 8 -4.25 -20.07 28.23
C ALA A 8 -3.13 -19.01 28.18
N LYS A 9 -2.65 -18.57 29.34
CA LYS A 9 -1.54 -17.60 29.42
C LYS A 9 -0.20 -18.21 28.99
N GLU A 10 0.07 -19.43 29.42
CA GLU A 10 1.30 -20.15 29.07
C GLU A 10 1.33 -20.53 27.58
N GLU A 11 0.19 -20.93 27.02
CA GLU A 11 0.05 -21.22 25.60
C GLU A 11 0.27 -19.96 24.75
N GLN A 12 -0.28 -18.81 25.16
CA GLN A 12 -0.07 -17.54 24.48
C GLN A 12 1.41 -17.11 24.47
N GLU A 13 2.10 -17.21 25.61
CA GLU A 13 3.53 -16.87 25.70
C GLU A 13 4.40 -17.80 24.84
N LYS A 14 4.01 -19.08 24.72
CA LYS A 14 4.68 -20.04 23.88
C LYS A 14 4.52 -19.72 22.39
N TYR A 15 3.30 -19.38 21.95
CA TYR A 15 3.04 -18.96 20.57
C TYR A 15 3.81 -17.70 20.19
N ASP A 16 3.84 -16.70 21.08
CA ASP A 16 4.58 -15.45 20.82
C ASP A 16 6.09 -15.72 20.65
N ARG A 17 6.65 -16.59 21.50
CA ARG A 17 8.06 -16.98 21.43
C ARG A 17 8.41 -17.77 20.18
N GLU A 18 7.56 -18.72 19.79
CA GLU A 18 7.76 -19.54 18.60
C GLU A 18 7.67 -18.71 17.31
N PHE A 19 6.73 -17.75 17.25
CA PHE A 19 6.60 -16.82 16.14
C PHE A 19 7.83 -15.90 15.99
N GLU A 20 8.39 -15.42 17.11
CA GLU A 20 9.59 -14.58 17.09
C GLU A 20 10.84 -15.36 16.69
N GLU A 21 11.01 -16.61 17.13
CA GLU A 21 12.09 -17.50 16.68
C GLU A 21 11.98 -17.85 15.20
N GLU A 22 10.76 -18.06 14.68
CA GLU A 22 10.53 -18.34 13.25
C GLU A 22 10.92 -17.13 12.38
N GLN A 23 10.56 -15.92 12.79
CA GLN A 23 10.99 -14.69 12.11
C GLN A 23 12.51 -14.45 12.18
N GLN A 24 13.19 -14.97 13.20
CA GLN A 24 14.66 -14.89 13.28
C GLN A 24 15.37 -15.97 12.44
N LYS A 25 14.71 -17.12 12.20
CA LYS A 25 15.26 -18.24 11.44
C LYS A 25 15.03 -18.10 9.93
N GLU A 26 13.90 -17.54 9.52
CA GLU A 26 13.70 -17.01 8.16
C GLU A 26 14.37 -15.63 8.10
N GLY A 27 15.63 -15.56 7.67
CA GLY A 27 16.38 -14.29 7.58
C GLY A 27 15.69 -13.22 6.72
N VAL A 28 14.83 -12.40 7.34
CA VAL A 28 14.31 -11.16 6.79
C VAL A 28 15.35 -10.06 7.07
N PRO A 29 15.91 -9.40 6.04
CA PRO A 29 16.96 -8.41 6.27
C PRO A 29 16.42 -7.19 7.03
N ASN A 30 17.04 -6.93 8.18
CA ASN A 30 16.99 -5.73 9.02
C ASN A 30 16.47 -4.44 8.33
N SER A 31 15.19 -4.15 8.50
CA SER A 31 14.69 -2.82 8.84
C SER A 31 13.36 -3.06 9.53
N LEU A 32 13.25 -2.98 10.84
CA LEU A 32 13.18 -1.73 11.58
C LEU A 32 13.47 -2.09 13.04
N LYS A 33 14.70 -1.82 13.46
CA LYS A 33 15.05 -1.80 14.88
C LYS A 33 14.47 -0.50 15.43
N LEU A 34 13.28 -0.55 16.02
CA LEU A 34 12.75 0.55 16.82
C LEU A 34 13.52 0.57 18.13
N ALA A 35 14.46 1.51 18.22
CA ALA A 35 15.08 1.90 19.47
C ALA A 35 14.48 3.23 19.93
N ASP A 36 14.26 3.26 21.23
CA ASP A 36 13.61 4.21 22.12
C ASP A 36 13.99 5.70 21.99
N ASP A 37 13.10 6.53 22.55
CA ASP A 37 13.29 7.89 23.06
C ASP A 37 13.56 9.05 22.08
N ASP A 38 12.50 9.77 21.68
CA ASP A 38 12.49 11.23 21.84
C ASP A 38 11.05 11.77 21.89
N VAL A 39 10.80 12.55 22.94
CA VAL A 39 9.53 13.19 23.25
C VAL A 39 9.29 14.36 22.28
N THR A 40 8.61 14.13 21.16
CA THR A 40 7.96 15.24 20.44
C THR A 40 6.48 14.99 20.29
N LYS A 41 5.76 15.61 21.24
CA LYS A 41 4.35 15.99 21.17
C LYS A 41 3.88 16.17 19.73
N LEU A 42 3.05 15.26 19.24
CA LEU A 42 2.14 15.55 18.14
C LEU A 42 0.71 15.55 18.68
N VAL A 43 0.48 16.45 19.64
CA VAL A 43 -0.80 17.14 19.73
C VAL A 43 -0.81 18.09 18.54
N THR A 44 -1.33 17.61 17.40
CA THR A 44 -2.03 18.51 16.48
C THR A 44 -3.41 17.95 16.27
N ASP A 45 -4.37 18.66 16.85
CA ASP A 45 -5.79 18.58 16.57
C ASP A 45 -5.99 18.74 15.05
N SER A 46 -5.96 17.62 14.33
CA SER A 46 -6.33 17.58 12.92
C SER A 46 -7.74 17.06 12.86
N LYS A 47 -8.68 18.01 12.91
CA LYS A 47 -10.07 17.87 12.44
C LYS A 47 -10.20 16.70 11.47
N SER A 48 -11.03 15.74 11.84
CA SER A 48 -11.60 14.78 10.92
C SER A 48 -12.40 15.53 9.85
N THR A 49 -11.76 15.91 8.75
CA THR A 49 -12.47 16.27 7.53
C THR A 49 -13.01 14.98 6.92
N ARG A 50 -14.19 14.64 7.44
CA ARG A 50 -15.25 13.83 6.86
C ARG A 50 -15.33 14.09 5.34
N GLY A 51 -14.62 13.28 4.58
CA GLY A 51 -14.70 13.23 3.12
C GLY A 51 -15.43 11.97 2.69
N PHE A 52 -16.70 11.83 3.04
CA PHE A 52 -17.59 10.93 2.32
C PHE A 52 -17.85 11.57 0.96
N GLN A 53 -16.98 11.31 -0.01
CA GLN A 53 -17.26 11.70 -1.38
C GLN A 53 -18.21 10.65 -1.97
N LYS A 54 -19.46 11.11 -2.10
CA LYS A 54 -20.60 10.35 -2.58
C LYS A 54 -20.33 9.81 -3.98
N VAL A 55 -20.69 8.54 -4.14
CA VAL A 55 -21.06 7.92 -5.41
C VAL A 55 -22.07 8.82 -6.13
N SER A 56 -21.73 9.24 -7.33
CA SER A 56 -22.69 9.60 -8.36
C SER A 56 -22.04 9.41 -9.73
N ASP A 57 -22.52 8.35 -10.39
CA ASP A 57 -22.73 8.22 -11.83
C ASP A 57 -21.52 8.19 -12.76
N SER A 58 -21.27 6.97 -13.27
CA SER A 58 -20.75 6.77 -14.63
C SER A 58 -21.57 7.60 -15.62
N PRO A 59 -20.89 8.24 -16.59
CA PRO A 59 -21.24 7.88 -17.95
C PRO A 59 -19.99 7.59 -18.79
N ALA A 60 -20.18 6.62 -19.67
CA ALA A 60 -19.33 6.32 -20.80
C ALA A 60 -18.83 7.58 -21.51
N ASN A 61 -17.54 7.62 -21.83
CA ASN A 61 -17.05 8.38 -22.97
C ASN A 61 -15.83 7.67 -23.57
N ASP A 62 -16.14 6.70 -24.42
CA ASP A 62 -15.30 6.30 -25.54
C ASP A 62 -14.97 7.54 -26.38
N SER A 63 -13.80 8.12 -26.15
CA SER A 63 -13.20 9.03 -27.11
C SER A 63 -11.69 8.78 -27.17
N PRO A 64 -11.11 8.47 -28.35
CA PRO A 64 -9.69 8.27 -28.48
C PRO A 64 -9.04 9.66 -28.57
N ARG A 65 -9.06 10.40 -27.45
CA ARG A 65 -8.30 11.64 -27.34
C ARG A 65 -6.84 11.25 -27.39
N LYS A 66 -6.22 11.58 -28.51
CA LYS A 66 -4.81 11.45 -28.85
C LYS A 66 -3.97 11.78 -27.60
N LYS A 67 -3.63 10.75 -26.82
CA LYS A 67 -2.85 10.87 -25.60
C LYS A 67 -1.46 11.29 -26.05
N THR A 68 -1.15 12.58 -25.97
CA THR A 68 0.24 13.01 -25.94
C THR A 68 0.86 12.19 -24.82
N SER A 69 1.76 11.26 -25.17
CA SER A 69 2.33 10.26 -24.29
C SER A 69 3.27 10.92 -23.28
N LYS A 70 2.72 11.78 -22.43
CA LYS A 70 3.40 12.32 -21.29
C LYS A 70 3.57 11.14 -20.34
N LEU A 71 4.82 10.89 -20.02
CA LEU A 71 5.19 9.91 -19.02
C LEU A 71 4.50 10.27 -17.71
N PRO A 72 3.83 9.31 -17.04
CA PRO A 72 3.33 9.53 -15.70
C PRO A 72 4.48 9.95 -14.80
N THR A 73 4.27 10.97 -13.96
CA THR A 73 5.27 11.43 -13.01
C THR A 73 5.09 10.68 -11.69
N ALA A 74 6.16 10.53 -10.91
CA ALA A 74 6.02 10.01 -9.55
C ALA A 74 5.07 10.92 -8.75
N GLY A 75 4.17 10.32 -7.99
CA GLY A 75 3.08 10.97 -7.27
C GLY A 75 1.77 11.09 -8.06
N SER A 76 1.77 10.85 -9.38
CA SER A 76 0.55 10.89 -10.19
C SER A 76 -0.33 9.67 -9.99
N THR A 77 -1.63 9.85 -10.15
CA THR A 77 -2.59 8.75 -10.26
C THR A 77 -2.43 8.06 -11.61
N VAL A 78 -2.35 6.73 -11.59
CA VAL A 78 -2.20 5.90 -12.77
C VAL A 78 -3.23 4.79 -12.75
N ARG A 79 -3.73 4.45 -13.93
CA ARG A 79 -4.59 3.30 -14.15
C ARG A 79 -3.82 2.23 -14.89
N VAL A 80 -4.02 0.99 -14.49
CA VAL A 80 -3.45 -0.18 -15.17
C VAL A 80 -4.35 -0.57 -16.34
N VAL A 81 -3.74 -0.81 -17.49
CA VAL A 81 -4.44 -1.19 -18.74
C VAL A 81 -4.28 -2.66 -19.10
N SER A 82 -3.35 -3.38 -18.47
CA SER A 82 -3.04 -4.77 -18.80
C SER A 82 -2.58 -5.56 -17.57
N GLY A 83 -2.76 -6.88 -17.60
CA GLY A 83 -2.35 -7.80 -16.54
C GLY A 83 -3.44 -8.07 -15.50
N THR A 84 -3.08 -8.71 -14.39
CA THR A 84 -4.01 -9.11 -13.31
C THR A 84 -4.61 -7.93 -12.56
N PHE A 85 -3.93 -6.77 -12.62
CA PHE A 85 -4.38 -5.54 -12.00
C PHE A 85 -5.02 -4.58 -13.01
N ALA A 86 -5.38 -5.06 -14.21
CA ALA A 86 -6.08 -4.24 -15.19
C ALA A 86 -7.31 -3.56 -14.56
N GLU A 87 -7.55 -2.32 -14.97
CA GLU A 87 -8.63 -1.45 -14.47
C GLU A 87 -8.42 -0.89 -13.06
N PHE A 88 -7.47 -1.40 -12.27
CA PHE A 88 -7.15 -0.78 -10.99
C PHE A 88 -6.49 0.58 -11.17
N VAL A 89 -6.84 1.47 -10.25
CA VAL A 89 -6.27 2.82 -10.13
C VAL A 89 -5.41 2.87 -8.87
N GLY A 90 -4.20 3.41 -9.01
CA GLY A 90 -3.25 3.54 -7.92
C GLY A 90 -2.40 4.79 -8.06
N THR A 91 -1.53 5.03 -7.08
CA THR A 91 -0.57 6.14 -7.12
C THR A 91 0.81 5.63 -7.51
N LEU A 92 1.41 6.24 -8.53
CA LEU A 92 2.76 5.90 -8.95
C LEU A 92 3.78 6.41 -7.93
N LYS A 93 4.39 5.53 -7.14
CA LYS A 93 5.39 5.93 -6.13
C LYS A 93 6.75 6.19 -6.76
N LYS A 94 7.19 5.31 -7.66
CA LYS A 94 8.51 5.36 -8.27
C LYS A 94 8.47 4.87 -9.71
N LEU A 95 9.19 5.55 -10.60
CA LEU A 95 9.36 5.12 -11.98
C LEU A 95 10.85 4.95 -12.30
N ASN A 96 11.29 3.71 -12.47
CA ASN A 96 12.66 3.39 -12.84
C ASN A 96 12.81 3.44 -14.37
N ARG A 97 13.22 4.59 -14.90
CA ARG A 97 13.42 4.77 -16.35
C ARG A 97 14.50 3.85 -16.95
N LYS A 98 15.44 3.36 -16.12
CA LYS A 98 16.51 2.44 -16.53
C LYS A 98 15.99 1.01 -16.75
N THR A 99 15.17 0.50 -15.82
CA THR A 99 14.64 -0.88 -15.88
C THR A 99 13.30 -0.96 -16.61
N GLY A 100 12.59 0.17 -16.79
CA GLY A 100 11.26 0.20 -17.38
C GLY A 100 10.14 -0.18 -16.41
N LYS A 101 10.47 -0.41 -15.14
CA LYS A 101 9.54 -0.80 -14.08
C LYS A 101 8.99 0.41 -13.32
N ALA A 102 7.75 0.30 -12.89
CA ALA A 102 6.98 1.30 -12.17
C ALA A 102 6.44 0.70 -10.87
N THR A 103 6.73 1.32 -9.74
CA THR A 103 6.15 0.93 -8.45
C THR A 103 4.87 1.71 -8.22
N VAL A 104 3.73 1.03 -8.23
CA VAL A 104 2.41 1.60 -8.03
C VAL A 104 1.86 1.14 -6.68
N GLY A 105 1.34 2.07 -5.89
CA GLY A 105 0.63 1.79 -4.66
C GLY A 105 -0.87 1.65 -4.91
N PHE A 106 -1.43 0.50 -4.56
CA PHE A 106 -2.87 0.24 -4.55
C PHE A 106 -3.38 0.16 -3.13
N THR A 107 -4.57 0.69 -2.86
CA THR A 107 -5.25 0.49 -1.59
C THR A 107 -6.24 -0.66 -1.73
N LEU A 108 -5.85 -1.85 -1.26
CA LEU A 108 -6.67 -3.06 -1.28
C LEU A 108 -7.05 -3.40 0.16
N PHE A 109 -8.34 -3.56 0.44
CA PHE A 109 -8.83 -3.93 1.78
C PHE A 109 -8.38 -2.97 2.90
N GLY A 110 -8.26 -1.67 2.59
CA GLY A 110 -7.79 -0.66 3.54
C GLY A 110 -6.28 -0.73 3.84
N LYS A 111 -5.53 -1.59 3.15
CA LYS A 111 -4.06 -1.68 3.24
C LYS A 111 -3.43 -1.17 1.95
N GLU A 112 -2.36 -0.38 2.07
CA GLU A 112 -1.56 0.02 0.91
C GLU A 112 -0.62 -1.12 0.52
N THR A 113 -0.72 -1.56 -0.73
CA THR A 113 0.11 -2.60 -1.34
C THR A 113 0.92 -1.98 -2.47
N LEU A 114 2.25 -2.12 -2.43
CA LEU A 114 3.15 -1.64 -3.48
C LEU A 114 3.44 -2.77 -4.47
N ILE A 115 3.16 -2.54 -5.75
CA ILE A 115 3.32 -3.53 -6.81
C ILE A 115 4.23 -2.95 -7.89
N GLU A 116 5.14 -3.79 -8.39
CA GLU A 116 6.01 -3.44 -9.51
C GLU A 116 5.36 -3.89 -10.82
N LEU A 117 5.06 -2.92 -11.68
CA LEU A 117 4.44 -3.11 -12.99
C LEU A 117 5.34 -2.59 -14.10
N ASP A 118 5.08 -3.01 -15.34
CA ASP A 118 5.78 -2.44 -16.47
C ASP A 118 5.20 -1.08 -16.85
N ARG A 119 6.07 -0.14 -17.25
CA ARG A 119 5.67 1.20 -17.71
C ARG A 119 4.62 1.17 -18.84
N ARG A 120 4.61 0.09 -19.65
CA ARG A 120 3.68 -0.08 -20.78
C ARG A 120 2.27 -0.50 -20.35
N GLU A 121 2.16 -1.07 -19.16
CA GLU A 121 0.89 -1.56 -18.60
C GLU A 121 0.14 -0.48 -17.81
N ILE A 122 0.74 0.70 -17.64
CA ILE A 122 0.15 1.81 -16.90
C ILE A 122 -0.06 3.03 -17.79
N VAL A 123 -1.15 3.76 -17.53
CA VAL A 123 -1.45 5.05 -18.15
C VAL A 123 -1.72 6.08 -17.07
N ALA A 124 -1.36 7.34 -17.33
CA ALA A 124 -1.78 8.43 -16.47
C ALA A 124 -3.31 8.52 -16.49
N GLU A 125 -3.92 8.46 -15.31
CA GLU A 125 -5.33 8.79 -15.14
C GLU A 125 -5.38 10.32 -15.10
N ASN A 126 -5.83 10.95 -16.18
CA ASN A 126 -6.08 12.37 -16.17
C ASN A 126 -7.49 12.55 -15.60
N GLU A 127 -7.58 13.26 -14.47
CA GLU A 127 -8.85 13.81 -13.96
C GLU A 127 -9.41 14.86 -14.93
#